data_AF-T1BKG9-F1
#
_entry.id   AF-T1BKG9-F1
#
_cell.length_a   1.000
_cell.length_b   1.000
_cell.length_c   1.000
_cell.angle_alpha   90.00
_cell.angle_beta   90.00
_cell.angle_gamma   90.00
#
_symmetry.space_group_name_H-M   'P 1'
#
loop_
_entity.id
_entity.type
_entity.pdbx_description
1 polymer ?
#
loop_
_entity_poly.entity_id
_entity_poly.type
_entity_poly.pdbx_seq_one_letter_code
_entity_poly.pdbx_strand_id
1 'polypeptide(L)'
;PDDLVPWVEENLPREAPDPEHGLAAFGMLAEGERCLQRARRYRTYGLWSYASEILTGGVGTALRDAPGPVPASLRFPQYLGDMGRSRVSRASRDAIAAKIGARCHVSRRKARDDFLPFLDGLFDRVGASPTPLPVRELQLTPGEVGYLARMPLDSAAIARLFEPDPEPEPLPKGEAPGEPLGEPPPQEDTEPTGSPGPMPPAGESGATPPTRKRIQRSLGEFTGEVP
;
A
#
# COMPACT_ATOMS: atom_id res chain seq x y z
N PRO A 1 30.51 10.68 -11.17
CA PRO A 1 31.00 9.62 -10.26
C PRO A 1 29.87 8.75 -9.71
N ASP A 2 28.71 9.36 -9.42
CA ASP A 2 27.56 8.66 -8.83
C ASP A 2 27.06 7.50 -9.70
N ASP A 3 27.06 7.66 -11.03
CA ASP A 3 26.65 6.60 -11.94
C ASP A 3 27.64 5.43 -11.97
N LEU A 4 28.91 5.61 -11.57
CA LEU A 4 29.92 4.55 -11.55
C LEU A 4 29.65 3.51 -10.45
N VAL A 5 28.97 3.91 -9.37
CA VAL A 5 28.73 3.02 -8.23
C VAL A 5 27.92 1.79 -8.66
N PRO A 6 26.74 1.91 -9.31
CA PRO A 6 26.02 0.75 -9.84
C PRO A 6 26.84 -0.09 -10.84
N TRP A 7 27.70 0.54 -11.65
CA TRP A 7 28.56 -0.20 -12.58
C TRP A 7 29.54 -1.10 -11.85
N VAL A 8 30.19 -0.59 -10.80
CA VAL A 8 31.15 -1.35 -10.01
C VAL A 8 30.45 -2.41 -9.18
N GLU A 9 29.38 -2.06 -8.48
CA GLU A 9 28.64 -2.96 -7.57
C GLU A 9 28.10 -4.22 -8.27
N GLU A 10 27.43 -4.05 -9.43
CA GLU A 10 26.82 -5.18 -10.13
C GLU A 10 27.82 -6.07 -10.89
N ASN A 11 28.98 -5.53 -11.23
CA ASN A 11 30.02 -6.28 -11.92
C ASN A 11 31.05 -6.89 -10.95
N LEU A 12 31.18 -6.39 -9.73
CA LEU A 12 32.16 -6.89 -8.74
C LEU A 12 32.10 -8.40 -8.52
N PRO A 13 30.93 -9.03 -8.30
CA PRO A 13 30.86 -10.48 -8.07
C PRO A 13 31.28 -11.31 -9.29
N ARG A 14 31.34 -10.71 -10.48
CA ARG A 14 31.75 -11.38 -11.72
C ARG A 14 33.26 -11.27 -11.94
N GLU A 15 33.81 -10.12 -11.55
CA GLU A 15 35.24 -9.82 -11.61
C GLU A 15 36.02 -10.51 -10.47
N ALA A 16 35.37 -10.69 -9.32
CA ALA A 16 35.97 -11.24 -8.09
C ALA A 16 35.21 -12.51 -7.64
N PRO A 17 35.51 -13.69 -8.23
CA PRO A 17 34.91 -14.95 -7.78
C PRO A 17 35.40 -15.36 -6.38
N ASP A 18 36.58 -14.87 -5.99
CA ASP A 18 37.16 -15.11 -4.68
C ASP A 18 36.56 -14.19 -3.60
N PRO A 19 36.09 -14.73 -2.46
CA PRO A 19 35.45 -13.94 -1.42
C PRO A 19 36.39 -12.94 -0.72
N GLU A 20 37.70 -13.22 -0.60
CA GLU A 20 38.63 -12.31 0.09
C GLU A 20 38.85 -11.04 -0.72
N HIS A 21 39.11 -11.19 -2.02
CA HIS A 21 39.27 -10.05 -2.93
C HIS A 21 37.95 -9.31 -3.15
N GLY A 22 36.83 -10.04 -3.22
CA GLY A 22 35.49 -9.46 -3.27
C GLY A 22 35.22 -8.58 -2.04
N LEU A 23 35.53 -9.05 -0.83
CA LEU A 23 35.38 -8.28 0.40
C LEU A 23 36.25 -7.02 0.40
N ALA A 24 37.52 -7.14 0.00
CA ALA A 24 38.44 -6.01 -0.10
C ALA A 24 37.92 -4.95 -1.10
N ALA A 25 37.43 -5.40 -2.25
CA ALA A 25 36.87 -4.55 -3.28
C ALA A 25 35.58 -3.85 -2.84
N PHE A 26 34.65 -4.56 -2.17
CA PHE A 26 33.46 -3.95 -1.56
C PHE A 26 33.84 -2.96 -0.45
N GLY A 27 34.92 -3.21 0.29
CA GLY A 27 35.47 -2.26 1.26
C GLY A 27 35.92 -0.95 0.62
N MET A 28 36.61 -1.03 -0.52
CA MET A 28 36.99 0.15 -1.31
C MET A 28 35.76 0.89 -1.88
N LEU A 29 34.79 0.14 -2.41
CA LEU A 29 33.52 0.70 -2.89
C LEU A 29 32.80 1.49 -1.79
N ALA A 30 32.71 0.94 -0.58
CA ALA A 30 32.10 1.59 0.57
C ALA A 30 32.83 2.87 1.01
N GLU A 31 34.16 2.92 0.89
CA GLU A 31 34.94 4.14 1.14
C GLU A 31 34.65 5.23 0.09
N GLY A 32 34.60 4.84 -1.18
CA GLY A 32 34.24 5.73 -2.28
C GLY A 32 32.85 6.34 -2.09
N GLU A 33 31.86 5.52 -1.76
CA GLU A 33 30.51 5.97 -1.44
C GLU A 33 30.46 6.91 -0.23
N ARG A 34 31.24 6.64 0.82
CA ARG A 34 31.30 7.52 1.99
C ARG A 34 31.76 8.93 1.61
N CYS A 35 32.72 9.04 0.69
CA CYS A 35 33.16 10.31 0.13
C CYS A 35 32.04 11.00 -0.66
N LEU A 36 31.28 10.26 -1.48
CA LEU A 36 30.11 10.81 -2.19
C LEU A 36 29.01 11.27 -1.24
N GLN A 37 28.70 10.48 -0.22
CA GLN A 37 27.70 10.82 0.80
C GLN A 37 28.09 12.08 1.57
N ARG A 38 29.38 12.22 1.94
CA ARG A 38 29.93 13.44 2.56
C ARG A 38 29.86 14.63 1.60
N ALA A 39 30.24 14.46 0.34
CA ALA A 39 30.18 15.51 -0.68
C ALA A 39 28.76 16.07 -0.81
N ARG A 40 27.74 15.21 -0.86
CA ARG A 40 26.32 15.62 -0.92
C ARG A 40 25.87 16.32 0.35
N ARG A 41 26.24 15.79 1.52
CA ARG A 41 25.82 16.34 2.84
C ARG A 41 26.42 17.71 3.11
N TYR A 42 27.69 17.91 2.80
CA TYR A 42 28.43 19.14 3.11
C TYR A 42 28.59 20.08 1.91
N ARG A 43 28.10 19.69 0.72
CA ARG A 43 28.27 20.41 -0.56
C ARG A 43 29.74 20.61 -0.95
N THR A 44 30.61 19.68 -0.54
CA THR A 44 32.04 19.71 -0.85
C THR A 44 32.32 18.81 -2.05
N TYR A 45 32.11 19.35 -3.25
CA TYR A 45 32.23 18.59 -4.51
C TYR A 45 33.68 18.24 -4.89
N GLY A 46 34.69 18.84 -4.23
CA GLY A 46 36.09 18.44 -4.40
C GLY A 46 36.38 16.98 -4.00
N LEU A 47 35.54 16.38 -3.15
CA LEU A 47 35.64 14.95 -2.80
C LEU A 47 35.28 14.01 -3.96
N TRP A 48 34.72 14.52 -5.06
CA TRP A 48 34.36 13.70 -6.22
C TRP A 48 35.56 13.11 -6.95
N SER A 49 36.69 13.83 -7.03
CA SER A 49 37.91 13.29 -7.64
C SER A 49 38.41 12.09 -6.83
N TYR A 50 38.53 12.27 -5.51
CA TYR A 50 38.95 11.21 -4.59
C TYR A 50 38.00 10.01 -4.61
N ALA A 51 36.68 10.23 -4.63
CA ALA A 51 35.72 9.15 -4.78
C ALA A 51 35.91 8.39 -6.11
N SER A 52 36.12 9.10 -7.22
CA SER A 52 36.34 8.47 -8.53
C SER A 52 37.61 7.62 -8.57
N GLU A 53 38.69 8.11 -7.94
CA GLU A 53 39.96 7.39 -7.79
C GLU A 53 39.81 6.14 -6.93
N ILE A 54 39.10 6.22 -5.80
CA ILE A 54 38.82 5.04 -4.97
C ILE A 54 37.96 4.02 -5.73
N LEU A 55 36.88 4.46 -6.37
CA LEU A 55 35.94 3.59 -7.08
C LEU A 55 36.57 2.86 -8.26
N THR A 56 37.56 3.47 -8.92
CA THR A 56 38.21 2.88 -10.10
C THR A 56 39.55 2.24 -9.72
N GLY A 57 40.47 3.03 -9.17
CA GLY A 57 41.82 2.59 -8.81
C GLY A 57 41.85 1.78 -7.53
N GLY A 58 41.14 2.20 -6.48
CA GLY A 58 41.06 1.46 -5.21
C GLY A 58 40.49 0.07 -5.41
N VAL A 59 39.35 -0.03 -6.10
CA VAL A 59 38.73 -1.31 -6.46
C VAL A 59 39.65 -2.14 -7.36
N GLY A 60 40.23 -1.54 -8.41
CA GLY A 60 41.15 -2.25 -9.30
C GLY A 60 42.39 -2.81 -8.58
N THR A 61 42.93 -2.09 -7.59
CA THR A 61 44.04 -2.60 -6.78
C THR A 61 43.64 -3.76 -5.87
N ALA A 62 42.43 -3.73 -5.31
CA ALA A 62 41.90 -4.84 -4.51
C ALA A 62 41.66 -6.11 -5.34
N LEU A 63 41.43 -5.96 -6.65
CA LEU A 63 41.19 -7.06 -7.57
C LEU A 63 42.42 -7.51 -8.37
N ARG A 64 43.55 -6.81 -8.24
CA ARG A 64 44.75 -7.03 -9.05
C ARG A 64 45.25 -8.47 -9.02
N ASP A 65 45.27 -9.05 -7.83
CA ASP A 65 45.81 -10.38 -7.57
C ASP A 65 44.70 -11.44 -7.42
N ALA A 66 43.45 -11.07 -7.76
CA ALA A 66 42.31 -11.95 -7.62
C ALA A 66 42.46 -13.18 -8.53
N PRO A 67 42.38 -14.40 -7.96
CA PRO A 67 42.47 -15.62 -8.75
C PRO A 67 41.18 -15.82 -9.53
N GLY A 68 41.28 -16.12 -10.82
CA GLY A 68 40.09 -16.39 -11.63
C GLY A 68 40.33 -16.30 -13.14
N PRO A 69 39.34 -16.69 -13.94
CA PRO A 69 39.37 -16.44 -15.38
C PRO A 69 39.47 -14.94 -15.66
N VAL A 70 40.05 -14.59 -16.81
CA VAL A 70 40.08 -13.21 -17.31
C VAL A 70 38.67 -12.61 -17.18
N PRO A 71 38.52 -11.40 -16.64
CA PRO A 71 37.20 -10.91 -16.31
C PRO A 71 36.30 -10.85 -17.54
N ALA A 72 35.05 -11.30 -17.36
CA ALA A 72 34.04 -11.23 -18.41
C ALA A 72 33.78 -9.76 -18.78
N SER A 73 33.43 -9.48 -20.03
CA SER A 73 33.07 -8.11 -20.44
C SER A 73 32.07 -7.47 -19.46
N LEU A 74 32.40 -6.26 -19.01
CA LEU A 74 31.54 -5.44 -18.14
C LEU A 74 30.13 -5.36 -18.74
N ARG A 75 29.13 -5.70 -17.93
CA ARG A 75 27.73 -5.57 -18.33
C ARG A 75 27.15 -4.27 -17.80
N PHE A 76 26.23 -3.70 -18.59
CA PHE A 76 25.45 -2.55 -18.15
C PHE A 76 24.67 -2.88 -16.86
N PRO A 77 24.65 -1.99 -15.86
CA PRO A 77 23.96 -2.21 -14.60
C PRO A 77 22.44 -2.25 -14.79
N GLN A 78 21.83 -3.33 -14.35
CA GLN A 78 20.38 -3.54 -14.40
C GLN A 78 19.65 -2.51 -13.53
N TYR A 79 20.22 -2.12 -12.39
CA TYR A 79 19.65 -1.15 -11.47
C TYR A 79 19.25 0.17 -12.15
N LEU A 80 20.10 0.71 -13.02
CA LEU A 80 19.79 1.94 -13.77
C LEU A 80 18.59 1.75 -14.70
N GLY A 81 18.54 0.61 -15.39
CA GLY A 81 17.41 0.24 -16.23
C GLY A 81 16.13 0.08 -15.42
N ASP A 82 16.20 -0.59 -14.28
CA ASP A 82 15.07 -0.87 -13.38
C ASP A 82 14.53 0.42 -12.75
N MET A 83 15.42 1.33 -12.38
CA MET A 83 15.07 2.68 -11.96
C MET A 83 14.36 3.47 -13.06
N GLY A 84 14.79 3.33 -14.31
CA GLY A 84 14.10 3.92 -15.46
C GLY A 84 12.68 3.36 -15.60
N ARG A 85 12.54 2.03 -15.63
CA ARG A 85 11.23 1.35 -15.81
C ARG A 85 10.24 1.67 -14.70
N SER A 86 10.71 1.75 -13.46
CA SER A 86 9.85 2.05 -12.30
C SER A 86 9.62 3.55 -12.05
N ARG A 87 10.22 4.46 -12.83
CA ARG A 87 10.12 5.92 -12.62
C ARG A 87 8.67 6.41 -12.58
N VAL A 88 7.85 6.00 -13.54
CA VAL A 88 6.44 6.44 -13.67
C VAL A 88 5.59 5.90 -12.52
N SER A 89 5.76 4.62 -12.17
CA SER A 89 5.09 3.98 -11.04
C SER A 89 5.44 4.67 -9.73
N ARG A 90 6.73 4.95 -9.47
CA ARG A 90 7.17 5.66 -8.27
C ARG A 90 6.66 7.09 -8.21
N ALA A 91 6.64 7.81 -9.33
CA ALA A 91 6.10 9.16 -9.39
C ALA A 91 4.60 9.19 -9.04
N SER A 92 3.81 8.25 -9.58
CA SER A 92 2.38 8.11 -9.28
C SER A 92 2.16 7.80 -7.80
N ARG A 93 2.92 6.83 -7.27
CA ARG A 93 2.90 6.46 -5.85
C ARG A 93 3.25 7.64 -4.93
N ASP A 94 4.29 8.39 -5.26
CA ASP A 94 4.75 9.52 -4.45
C ASP A 94 3.79 10.71 -4.54
N ALA A 95 3.10 10.90 -5.67
CA ALA A 95 2.03 11.88 -5.83
C ALA A 95 0.81 11.56 -4.96
N ILE A 96 0.35 10.31 -4.97
CA ILE A 96 -0.73 9.82 -4.09
C ILE A 96 -0.35 10.01 -2.62
N ALA A 97 0.85 9.59 -2.24
CA ALA A 97 1.35 9.74 -0.88
C ALA A 97 1.45 11.22 -0.44
N ALA A 98 1.75 12.14 -1.36
CA ALA A 98 1.75 13.57 -1.07
C ALA A 98 0.33 14.10 -0.81
N LYS A 99 -0.68 13.65 -1.58
CA LYS A 99 -2.09 14.02 -1.38
C LYS A 99 -2.63 13.52 -0.04
N ILE A 100 -2.35 12.26 0.29
CA ILE A 100 -2.68 11.66 1.60
C ILE A 100 -1.98 12.43 2.72
N GLY A 101 -0.68 12.70 2.58
CA GLY A 101 0.08 13.44 3.58
C GLY A 101 -0.47 14.85 3.84
N ALA A 102 -0.94 15.53 2.78
CA ALA A 102 -1.55 16.85 2.89
C ALA A 102 -2.90 16.82 3.63
N ARG A 103 -3.76 15.82 3.36
CA ARG A 103 -5.08 15.70 3.99
C ARG A 103 -5.05 15.11 5.41
N CYS A 104 -4.18 14.13 5.64
CA CYS A 104 -4.08 13.42 6.92
C CYS A 104 -2.99 13.97 7.84
N HIS A 105 -2.25 15.01 7.44
CA HIS A 105 -1.14 15.60 8.19
C HIS A 105 -0.04 14.60 8.58
N VAL A 106 0.26 13.66 7.69
CA VAL A 106 1.29 12.63 7.89
C VAL A 106 2.45 12.81 6.91
N SER A 107 3.63 12.32 7.29
CA SER A 107 4.78 12.33 6.38
C SER A 107 4.51 11.46 5.15
N ARG A 108 5.13 11.79 4.00
CA ARG A 108 5.02 10.96 2.78
C ARG A 108 5.44 9.51 3.00
N ARG A 109 6.42 9.28 3.86
CA ARG A 109 6.85 7.93 4.24
C ARG A 109 5.73 7.18 4.95
N LYS A 110 5.16 7.78 6.01
CA LYS A 110 4.00 7.24 6.75
C LYS A 110 2.80 7.00 5.83
N ALA A 111 2.51 7.93 4.91
CA ALA A 111 1.45 7.78 3.91
C ALA A 111 1.65 6.55 3.01
N ARG A 112 2.87 6.31 2.53
CA ARG A 112 3.18 5.12 1.70
C ARG A 112 3.11 3.81 2.48
N ASP A 113 3.60 3.82 3.71
CA ASP A 113 3.77 2.59 4.47
C ASP A 113 2.42 2.13 5.08
N ASP A 114 1.61 3.07 5.59
CA ASP A 114 0.40 2.74 6.35
C ASP A 114 -0.90 2.92 5.54
N PHE A 115 -1.02 3.97 4.72
CA PHE A 115 -2.28 4.35 4.07
C PHE A 115 -2.42 3.81 2.65
N LEU A 116 -1.32 3.77 1.89
CA LEU A 116 -1.34 3.31 0.51
C LEU A 116 -1.80 1.84 0.38
N PRO A 117 -1.34 0.87 1.21
CA PRO A 117 -1.82 -0.52 1.11
C PRO A 117 -3.31 -0.66 1.40
N PHE A 118 -3.86 0.21 2.26
CA PHE A 118 -5.30 0.27 2.52
C PHE A 118 -6.07 0.73 1.28
N LEU A 119 -5.58 1.78 0.60
CA LEU A 119 -6.18 2.24 -0.66
C LEU A 119 -6.06 1.17 -1.74
N ASP A 120 -4.90 0.55 -1.93
CA ASP A 120 -4.74 -0.55 -2.89
C ASP A 120 -5.79 -1.65 -2.65
N GLY A 121 -5.95 -2.08 -1.38
CA GLY A 121 -6.96 -3.08 -1.03
C GLY A 121 -8.42 -2.61 -1.23
N LEU A 122 -8.70 -1.32 -1.09
CA LEU A 122 -10.02 -0.74 -1.33
C LEU A 122 -10.36 -0.75 -2.83
N PHE A 123 -9.42 -0.36 -3.67
CA PHE A 123 -9.59 -0.34 -5.13
C PHE A 123 -9.54 -1.75 -5.75
N ASP A 124 -8.80 -2.70 -5.15
CA ASP A 124 -8.74 -4.10 -5.59
C ASP A 124 -10.03 -4.89 -5.31
N ARG A 125 -10.61 -4.75 -4.10
CA ARG A 125 -11.78 -5.57 -3.69
C ARG A 125 -13.07 -5.10 -4.33
N VAL A 126 -13.21 -3.81 -4.58
CA VAL A 126 -14.37 -3.25 -5.26
C VAL A 126 -14.13 -3.36 -6.76
N GLY A 127 -14.09 -4.59 -7.25
CA GLY A 127 -14.07 -4.86 -8.67
C GLY A 127 -15.22 -4.11 -9.35
N ALA A 128 -14.86 -3.15 -10.21
CA ALA A 128 -15.74 -2.40 -11.11
C ALA A 128 -16.47 -1.14 -10.61
N SER A 129 -16.34 -0.70 -9.35
CA SER A 129 -16.85 0.64 -8.96
C SER A 129 -16.04 1.28 -7.84
N PRO A 130 -14.94 1.97 -8.16
CA PRO A 130 -14.21 2.71 -7.15
C PRO A 130 -15.16 3.69 -6.44
N THR A 131 -15.12 3.72 -5.11
CA THR A 131 -15.98 4.63 -4.37
C THR A 131 -15.61 6.08 -4.73
N PRO A 132 -16.57 6.96 -5.06
CA PRO A 132 -16.26 8.34 -5.44
C PRO A 132 -15.66 9.15 -4.27
N LEU A 133 -15.92 8.74 -3.02
CA LEU A 133 -15.49 9.46 -1.82
C LEU A 133 -13.97 9.61 -1.70
N PRO A 134 -13.13 8.54 -1.68
CA PRO A 134 -11.67 8.69 -1.64
C PRO A 134 -11.12 9.49 -2.83
N VAL A 135 -11.68 9.29 -4.03
CA VAL A 135 -11.24 9.98 -5.25
C VAL A 135 -11.45 11.48 -5.12
N ARG A 136 -12.63 11.90 -4.65
CA ARG A 136 -12.99 13.30 -4.43
C ARG A 136 -12.21 13.94 -3.28
N GLU A 137 -12.11 13.25 -2.15
CA GLU A 137 -11.43 13.77 -0.97
C GLU A 137 -9.92 13.91 -1.17
N LEU A 138 -9.28 12.92 -1.79
CA LEU A 138 -7.84 13.01 -2.08
C LEU A 138 -7.55 13.78 -3.38
N GLN A 139 -8.58 14.17 -4.14
CA GLN A 139 -8.46 14.79 -5.46
C GLN A 139 -7.56 13.96 -6.39
N LEU A 140 -7.82 12.65 -6.46
CA LEU A 140 -7.00 11.73 -7.25
C LEU A 140 -7.14 12.04 -8.75
N THR A 141 -6.04 11.99 -9.49
CA THR A 141 -6.09 12.13 -10.95
C THR A 141 -6.50 10.80 -11.60
N PRO A 142 -7.02 10.80 -12.83
CA PRO A 142 -7.36 9.56 -13.55
C PRO A 142 -6.18 8.58 -13.64
N GLY A 143 -4.95 9.09 -13.77
CA GLY A 143 -3.75 8.26 -13.79
C GLY A 143 -3.39 7.62 -12.45
N GLU A 144 -3.64 8.31 -11.35
CA GLU A 144 -3.46 7.75 -10.00
C GLU A 144 -4.52 6.70 -9.68
N VAL A 145 -5.76 6.91 -10.12
CA VAL A 145 -6.83 5.91 -10.01
C VAL A 145 -6.50 4.67 -10.83
N GLY A 146 -6.03 4.84 -12.07
CA GLY A 146 -5.58 3.72 -12.91
C GLY A 146 -4.42 2.94 -12.26
N TYR A 147 -3.50 3.64 -11.61
CA TYR A 147 -2.41 3.03 -10.84
C TYR A 147 -2.92 2.18 -9.66
N LEU A 148 -3.83 2.72 -8.83
CA LEU A 148 -4.39 2.02 -7.67
C LEU A 148 -5.27 0.82 -8.09
N ALA A 149 -6.12 1.00 -9.10
CA ALA A 149 -7.03 -0.02 -9.60
C ALA A 149 -6.35 -1.07 -10.49
N ARG A 150 -5.08 -0.89 -10.85
CA ARG A 150 -4.33 -1.70 -11.83
C ARG A 150 -5.06 -1.82 -13.18
N MET A 151 -5.72 -0.72 -13.58
CA MET A 151 -6.50 -0.64 -14.81
C MET A 151 -5.81 0.25 -15.86
N PRO A 152 -6.06 0.01 -17.16
CA PRO A 152 -5.64 0.97 -18.19
C PRO A 152 -6.38 2.29 -18.02
N LEU A 153 -5.71 3.39 -18.35
CA LEU A 153 -6.21 4.77 -18.24
C LEU A 153 -7.55 4.99 -18.96
N ASP A 154 -7.74 4.31 -20.09
CA ASP A 154 -8.91 4.48 -20.96
C ASP A 154 -10.12 3.64 -20.53
N SER A 155 -10.06 3.01 -19.35
CA SER A 155 -11.19 2.22 -18.87
C SER A 155 -12.40 3.10 -18.60
N ALA A 156 -13.56 2.74 -19.17
CA ALA A 156 -14.84 3.41 -18.93
C ALA A 156 -15.21 3.47 -17.42
N ALA A 157 -14.67 2.55 -16.62
CA ALA A 157 -14.84 2.57 -15.16
C ALA A 157 -14.20 3.81 -14.52
N ILE A 158 -13.08 4.31 -15.05
CA ILE A 158 -12.40 5.51 -14.54
C ILE A 158 -13.21 6.75 -14.90
N ALA A 159 -13.73 6.83 -16.13
CA ALA A 159 -14.53 7.97 -16.59
C ALA A 159 -15.76 8.21 -15.69
N ARG A 160 -16.46 7.14 -15.32
CA ARG A 160 -17.64 7.19 -14.44
C ARG A 160 -17.38 7.75 -13.04
N LEU A 161 -16.13 7.75 -12.56
CA LEU A 161 -15.79 8.28 -11.23
C LEU A 161 -15.70 9.79 -11.17
N PHE A 162 -15.46 10.39 -12.33
CA PHE A 162 -15.35 11.83 -12.48
C PHE A 162 -16.65 12.45 -13.00
N GLU A 163 -17.64 11.62 -13.33
CA GLU A 163 -19.00 12.10 -13.54
C GLU A 163 -19.51 12.72 -12.24
N PRO A 164 -20.12 13.91 -12.30
CA PRO A 164 -20.69 14.55 -11.11
C PRO A 164 -21.78 13.65 -10.53
N ASP A 165 -21.78 13.49 -9.20
CA ASP A 165 -22.85 12.78 -8.51
C ASP A 165 -24.21 13.32 -8.99
N PRO A 166 -25.20 12.46 -9.30
CA PRO A 166 -26.56 12.95 -9.52
C PRO A 166 -26.96 13.79 -8.31
N GLU A 167 -27.54 14.98 -8.55
CA GLU A 167 -28.02 15.83 -7.46
C GLU A 167 -28.80 14.96 -6.47
N PRO A 168 -28.55 15.10 -5.14
CA PRO A 168 -29.25 14.28 -4.18
C PRO A 168 -30.74 14.45 -4.45
N GLU A 169 -31.42 13.35 -4.78
CA GLU A 169 -32.88 13.38 -4.88
C GLU A 169 -33.37 14.05 -3.60
N PRO A 170 -34.22 15.09 -3.71
CA PRO A 170 -34.67 15.82 -2.55
C PRO A 170 -35.21 14.77 -1.57
N LEU A 171 -34.61 14.73 -0.37
CA LEU A 171 -35.06 13.83 0.70
C LEU A 171 -36.59 13.85 0.66
N PRO A 172 -37.26 12.68 0.54
CA PRO A 172 -38.71 12.67 0.50
C PRO A 172 -39.16 13.48 1.71
N LYS A 173 -39.79 14.63 1.46
CA LYS A 173 -40.32 15.48 2.51
C LYS A 173 -41.18 14.54 3.32
N GLY A 174 -40.75 14.24 4.55
CA GLY A 174 -41.45 13.28 5.37
C GLY A 174 -42.92 13.63 5.33
N GLU A 175 -43.73 12.69 4.87
CA GLU A 175 -45.17 12.73 5.07
C GLU A 175 -45.38 13.18 6.51
N ALA A 176 -46.02 14.33 6.68
CA ALA A 176 -46.34 14.85 8.00
C ALA A 176 -46.99 13.69 8.80
N PRO A 177 -46.68 13.52 10.10
CA PRO A 177 -47.36 12.53 10.91
C PRO A 177 -48.86 12.72 10.70
N GLY A 178 -49.50 11.65 10.21
CA GLY A 178 -50.93 11.62 9.95
C GLY A 178 -51.71 12.08 11.18
N GLU A 179 -52.83 12.72 10.90
CA GLU A 179 -54.03 12.95 11.72
C GLU A 179 -53.86 12.89 13.25
N PRO A 180 -54.27 13.93 14.00
CA PRO A 180 -54.31 13.82 15.46
C PRO A 180 -55.20 12.64 15.84
N LEU A 181 -54.62 11.68 16.57
CA LEU A 181 -55.31 10.54 17.17
C LEU A 181 -56.63 11.04 17.80
N GLY A 182 -57.75 10.66 17.18
CA GLY A 182 -59.08 10.91 17.72
C GLY A 182 -59.19 10.31 19.11
N GLU A 183 -59.85 11.04 20.02
CA GLU A 183 -60.13 10.60 21.37
C GLU A 183 -60.74 9.18 21.36
N PRO A 184 -60.23 8.25 22.20
CA PRO A 184 -60.85 6.94 22.32
C PRO A 184 -62.27 7.08 22.89
N PRO A 185 -63.25 6.29 22.40
CA PRO A 185 -64.64 6.41 22.82
C PRO A 185 -64.85 6.06 24.30
N PRO A 186 -65.94 6.55 24.93
CA PRO A 186 -66.18 6.46 26.36
C PRO A 186 -66.31 5.00 26.80
N GLN A 187 -65.60 4.62 27.87
CA GLN A 187 -65.79 3.33 28.52
C GLN A 187 -67.07 3.39 29.35
N GLU A 188 -68.06 2.56 29.02
CA GLU A 188 -69.24 2.30 29.87
C GLU A 188 -68.83 1.43 31.06
N ASP A 189 -69.16 1.90 32.25
CA ASP A 189 -68.97 1.23 33.52
C ASP A 189 -69.73 -0.11 33.54
N THR A 190 -68.99 -1.22 33.68
CA THR A 190 -69.57 -2.49 34.14
C THR A 190 -68.91 -2.86 35.47
N GLU A 191 -69.76 -3.02 36.48
CA GLU A 191 -69.43 -3.24 37.89
C GLU A 191 -68.59 -4.51 38.13
N PRO A 192 -67.82 -4.56 39.24
CA PRO A 192 -66.87 -5.63 39.49
C PRO A 192 -67.56 -6.84 40.14
N THR A 193 -67.49 -8.00 39.50
CA THR A 193 -67.80 -9.27 40.17
C THR A 193 -66.68 -10.26 39.93
N GLY A 194 -65.99 -10.66 41.02
CA GLY A 194 -65.17 -11.86 41.07
C GLY A 194 -63.76 -11.66 41.65
N SER A 195 -63.58 -12.10 42.90
CA SER A 195 -62.31 -12.26 43.62
C SER A 195 -61.30 -13.22 42.96
N PRO A 196 -60.01 -13.22 43.37
CA PRO A 196 -58.88 -13.55 42.51
C PRO A 196 -58.52 -15.05 42.50
N GLY A 197 -58.19 -15.57 41.31
CA GLY A 197 -57.51 -16.85 41.12
C GLY A 197 -55.98 -16.67 41.03
N PRO A 198 -55.17 -17.67 41.43
CA PRO A 198 -53.77 -17.48 41.76
C PRO A 198 -52.88 -17.30 40.52
N MET A 199 -51.82 -16.50 40.68
CA MET A 199 -50.74 -16.37 39.69
C MET A 199 -50.13 -17.74 39.34
N PRO A 200 -49.98 -18.07 38.04
CA PRO A 200 -48.94 -18.96 37.59
C PRO A 200 -47.62 -18.19 37.34
N PRO A 201 -46.47 -18.87 37.42
CA PRO A 201 -45.17 -18.26 37.69
C PRO A 201 -44.57 -17.56 36.46
N ALA A 202 -43.66 -16.62 36.75
CA ALA A 202 -42.84 -15.90 35.79
C ALA A 202 -42.19 -16.85 34.76
N GLY A 203 -42.76 -16.86 33.55
CA GLY A 203 -42.15 -17.48 32.38
C GLY A 203 -41.17 -16.52 31.75
N GLU A 204 -39.89 -16.91 31.77
CA GLU A 204 -38.77 -16.27 31.10
C GLU A 204 -39.07 -16.08 29.59
N SER A 205 -39.01 -14.84 29.13
CA SER A 205 -38.88 -14.50 27.71
C SER A 205 -37.60 -13.70 27.54
N GLY A 206 -36.64 -14.23 26.76
CA GLY A 206 -35.37 -13.54 26.57
C GLY A 206 -34.33 -14.31 25.77
N ALA A 207 -34.67 -14.69 24.55
CA ALA A 207 -33.79 -14.84 23.38
C ALA A 207 -32.37 -15.43 23.56
N THR A 208 -32.22 -16.68 23.13
CA THR A 208 -30.95 -17.35 22.83
C THR A 208 -30.10 -16.55 21.82
N PRO A 209 -28.78 -16.33 22.06
CA PRO A 209 -27.90 -15.70 21.08
C PRO A 209 -27.61 -16.63 19.89
N PRO A 210 -27.43 -16.11 18.65
CA PRO A 210 -27.27 -16.95 17.46
C PRO A 210 -25.92 -17.69 17.44
N THR A 211 -26.01 -19.01 17.28
CA THR A 211 -24.91 -19.98 17.17
C THR A 211 -23.99 -19.71 15.97
N ARG A 212 -22.69 -19.55 16.20
CA ARG A 212 -21.66 -19.51 15.14
C ARG A 212 -21.63 -20.84 14.37
N LYS A 213 -21.84 -20.81 13.05
CA LYS A 213 -21.59 -21.97 12.18
C LYS A 213 -20.10 -22.32 12.22
N ARG A 214 -19.79 -23.52 12.70
CA ARG A 214 -18.46 -24.12 12.73
C ARG A 214 -18.07 -24.47 11.30
N ILE A 215 -17.18 -23.67 10.69
CA ILE A 215 -16.54 -24.03 9.42
C ILE A 215 -15.61 -25.21 9.72
N GLN A 216 -15.98 -26.40 9.25
CA GLN A 216 -15.07 -27.54 9.24
C GLN A 216 -13.98 -27.28 8.20
N ARG A 217 -12.74 -27.07 8.67
CA ARG A 217 -11.56 -27.25 7.81
C ARG A 217 -11.35 -28.75 7.67
N SER A 218 -11.63 -29.30 6.49
CA SER A 218 -11.11 -30.61 6.11
C SER A 218 -9.58 -30.50 6.02
N LEU A 219 -8.86 -31.17 6.91
CA LEU A 219 -7.44 -31.46 6.71
C LEU A 219 -7.34 -32.40 5.50
N GLY A 220 -6.81 -31.89 4.39
CA GLY A 220 -6.24 -32.74 3.36
C GLY A 220 -4.87 -33.22 3.87
N GLU A 221 -4.73 -34.54 3.98
CA GLU A 221 -3.54 -35.25 4.40
C GLU A 221 -2.37 -34.93 3.45
N PHE A 222 -1.29 -34.38 4.01
CA PHE A 222 -0.02 -34.22 3.33
C PHE A 222 0.86 -35.42 3.71
N THR A 223 0.63 -36.56 3.06
CA THR A 223 1.58 -37.68 3.06
C THR A 223 2.64 -37.38 2.01
N GLY A 224 3.88 -37.25 2.46
CA GLY A 224 5.01 -36.98 1.59
C GLY A 224 5.37 -38.17 0.69
N GLU A 225 6.02 -37.87 -0.42
CA GLU A 225 7.03 -38.72 -1.04
C GLU A 225 7.94 -37.82 -1.88
N VAL A 226 9.24 -37.94 -1.62
CA VAL A 226 10.35 -37.31 -2.34
C VAL A 226 10.76 -38.25 -3.46
N PRO A 227 11.02 -37.72 -4.66
CA PRO A 227 12.21 -38.12 -5.41
C PRO A 227 13.19 -36.95 -5.63
#